data_AF-A0A847MP26-F1
#
_entry.id   AF-A0A847MP26-F1
#
_cell.length_a   1.000
_cell.length_b   1.000
_cell.length_c   1.000
_cell.angle_alpha   90.00
_cell.angle_beta   90.00
_cell.angle_gamma   90.00
#
_symmetry.space_group_name_H-M   'P 1'
#
loop_
_entity.id
_entity.type
_entity.pdbx_description
1 polymer ?
#
loop_
_entity_poly.entity_id
_entity_poly.type
_entity_poly.pdbx_seq_one_letter_code
_entity_poly.pdbx_strand_id
1 'polypeptide(L)'
;MQAFIIDVNLYGELDFQAHHEEFVMLAKGAGAKIVGTLVANRDKPDPALYLGKGKVEEAVALAAAAGAELILFGQSLSPAQQRNLEREFKCRVVDRVALILDIFALRAQSHEGKIQVELAQLQYMRSRLSGMWTNLAQQQGGVIGTRGPGETQLELDRRVIGRRIKILHERLEKVRKQRDNQRRQRIRRGAFVVSLVGYTNTGKSTLFNAMTRADAYAADQLFATLDTTTRRVWIENAGQVTLSDTVGFIRELPPTLIEAFKATLEETLYADLLLHVIDSSNPQKEEQIFEVNKVLQEIGAQHIPTILVYNKTDLTGQEPRLEVNESGHVSRVFLSASERSGLEFLREAIVLTKQQLEKTIDAK
;
A
#
# COMPACT_ATOMS: atom_id res chain seq x y z
N MET A 1 9.92 -13.85 -15.15
CA MET A 1 10.78 -14.37 -14.08
C MET A 1 10.01 -15.49 -13.38
N GLN A 2 10.61 -16.66 -13.28
CA GLN A 2 9.99 -17.80 -12.59
C GLN A 2 10.19 -17.65 -11.09
N ALA A 3 9.10 -17.55 -10.33
CA ALA A 3 9.13 -17.25 -8.90
C ALA A 3 8.56 -18.41 -8.08
N PHE A 4 9.23 -18.74 -6.98
CA PHE A 4 8.75 -19.70 -5.99
C PHE A 4 8.36 -18.97 -4.72
N ILE A 5 7.13 -19.20 -4.24
CA ILE A 5 6.60 -18.54 -3.05
C ILE A 5 6.91 -19.38 -1.82
N ILE A 6 7.37 -18.71 -0.77
CA ILE A 6 7.58 -19.29 0.55
C ILE A 6 6.81 -18.44 1.56
N ASP A 7 5.82 -19.07 2.18
CA ASP A 7 5.02 -18.45 3.24
C ASP A 7 5.13 -19.24 4.53
N VAL A 8 5.02 -18.52 5.65
CA VAL A 8 5.05 -19.10 6.98
C VAL A 8 3.75 -18.82 7.69
N ASN A 9 3.03 -19.89 8.02
CA ASN A 9 1.87 -19.84 8.88
C ASN A 9 2.33 -19.86 10.34
N LEU A 10 2.20 -18.73 11.02
CA LEU A 10 2.44 -18.63 12.45
C LEU A 10 1.18 -19.09 13.20
N TYR A 11 1.30 -20.10 14.07
CA TYR A 11 0.14 -20.65 14.81
C TYR A 11 -0.62 -19.53 15.54
N GLY A 12 -1.88 -19.30 15.14
CA GLY A 12 -2.74 -18.25 15.69
C GLY A 12 -3.37 -17.32 14.65
N GLU A 13 -2.87 -17.32 13.40
CA GLU A 13 -3.53 -16.60 12.32
C GLU A 13 -4.72 -17.42 11.78
N LEU A 14 -5.94 -17.06 12.21
CA LEU A 14 -7.19 -17.60 11.65
C LEU A 14 -7.33 -17.29 10.14
N ASP A 15 -6.51 -16.37 9.64
CA ASP A 15 -6.62 -15.71 8.34
C ASP A 15 -5.44 -15.98 7.39
N PHE A 16 -4.56 -16.94 7.71
CA PHE A 16 -3.37 -17.26 6.92
C PHE A 16 -3.68 -17.50 5.43
N GLN A 17 -4.79 -18.21 5.12
CA GLN A 17 -5.15 -18.51 3.75
C GLN A 17 -5.39 -17.23 2.92
N ALA A 18 -6.03 -16.23 3.52
CA ALA A 18 -6.27 -14.97 2.85
C ALA A 18 -4.98 -14.12 2.74
N HIS A 19 -4.09 -14.19 3.73
CA HIS A 19 -2.74 -13.59 3.65
C HIS A 19 -1.94 -14.17 2.48
N HIS A 20 -2.00 -15.49 2.32
CA HIS A 20 -1.33 -16.20 1.24
C HIS A 20 -1.91 -15.80 -0.12
N GLU A 21 -3.23 -15.80 -0.26
CA GLU A 21 -3.91 -15.41 -1.50
C GLU A 21 -3.61 -13.96 -1.88
N GLU A 22 -3.59 -13.04 -0.91
CA GLU A 22 -3.19 -11.65 -1.12
C GLU A 22 -1.74 -11.55 -1.61
N PHE A 23 -0.81 -12.27 -0.99
CA PHE A 23 0.60 -12.26 -1.41
C PHE A 23 0.79 -12.84 -2.82
N VAL A 24 0.05 -13.89 -3.16
CA VAL A 24 -0.02 -14.44 -4.52
C VAL A 24 -0.55 -13.39 -5.51
N MET A 25 -1.57 -12.61 -5.14
CA MET A 25 -2.07 -11.51 -5.98
C MET A 25 -1.02 -10.40 -6.16
N LEU A 26 -0.26 -10.06 -5.12
CA LEU A 26 0.86 -9.11 -5.23
C LEU A 26 1.91 -9.63 -6.22
N ALA A 27 2.33 -10.89 -6.06
CA ALA A 27 3.34 -11.51 -6.91
C ALA A 27 2.91 -11.50 -8.40
N LYS A 28 1.66 -11.89 -8.68
CA LYS A 28 1.08 -11.83 -10.02
C LYS A 28 0.99 -10.38 -10.54
N GLY A 29 0.60 -9.44 -9.68
CA GLY A 29 0.53 -8.01 -10.00
C GLY A 29 1.88 -7.38 -10.35
N ALA A 30 2.99 -7.93 -9.85
CA ALA A 30 4.36 -7.57 -10.22
C ALA A 30 4.85 -8.25 -11.52
N GLY A 31 4.06 -9.15 -12.11
CA GLY A 31 4.42 -9.92 -13.30
C GLY A 31 5.21 -11.20 -13.03
N ALA A 32 5.23 -11.70 -11.78
CA ALA A 32 5.89 -12.96 -11.46
C ALA A 32 5.09 -14.16 -11.99
N LYS A 33 5.80 -15.13 -12.60
CA LYS A 33 5.21 -16.42 -12.98
C LYS A 33 5.46 -17.40 -11.85
N ILE A 34 4.44 -17.69 -11.06
CA ILE A 34 4.56 -18.57 -9.89
C ILE A 34 4.71 -20.01 -10.37
N VAL A 35 5.85 -20.64 -10.05
CA VAL A 35 6.17 -22.03 -10.44
C VAL A 35 5.95 -23.04 -9.30
N GLY A 36 5.76 -22.54 -8.08
CA GLY A 36 5.47 -23.36 -6.91
C GLY A 36 5.30 -22.51 -5.67
N THR A 37 4.72 -23.13 -4.65
CA THR A 37 4.50 -22.53 -3.33
C THR A 37 4.87 -23.55 -2.26
N LEU A 38 5.57 -23.10 -1.22
CA LEU A 38 5.75 -23.84 0.02
C LEU A 38 5.15 -23.05 1.18
N VAL A 39 4.31 -23.72 1.96
CA VAL A 39 3.80 -23.19 3.23
C VAL A 39 4.44 -23.96 4.38
N ALA A 40 5.09 -23.24 5.29
CA ALA A 40 5.65 -23.80 6.51
C ALA A 40 4.81 -23.41 7.73
N ASN A 41 4.45 -24.37 8.58
CA ASN A 41 3.76 -24.10 9.85
C ASN A 41 4.79 -23.97 11.00
N ARG A 42 4.68 -22.93 11.84
CA ARG A 42 5.60 -22.72 12.97
C ARG A 42 4.99 -21.84 14.06
N ASP A 43 5.43 -21.97 15.31
CA ASP A 43 4.94 -21.11 16.40
C ASP A 43 5.56 -19.71 16.40
N LYS A 44 6.87 -19.62 16.10
CA LYS A 44 7.64 -18.38 16.15
C LYS A 44 8.70 -18.35 15.04
N PRO A 45 8.97 -17.21 14.40
CA PRO A 45 9.99 -17.12 13.35
C PRO A 45 11.38 -17.43 13.89
N ASP A 46 12.20 -18.10 13.08
CA ASP A 46 13.61 -18.30 13.38
C ASP A 46 14.40 -16.99 13.26
N PRO A 47 15.21 -16.58 14.25
CA PRO A 47 15.96 -15.33 14.19
C PRO A 47 16.95 -15.23 13.01
N ALA A 48 17.48 -16.37 12.54
CA ALA A 48 18.50 -16.41 11.50
C ALA A 48 17.93 -16.65 10.10
N LEU A 49 16.91 -17.49 9.95
CA LEU A 49 16.38 -17.89 8.64
C LEU A 49 14.89 -17.63 8.47
N TYR A 50 14.19 -17.18 9.52
CA TYR A 50 12.72 -17.12 9.61
C TYR A 50 12.05 -18.51 9.59
N LEU A 51 12.56 -19.43 8.76
CA LEU A 51 12.27 -20.85 8.70
C LEU A 51 13.27 -21.69 9.53
N GLY A 52 12.88 -22.92 9.87
CA GLY A 52 13.82 -23.90 10.41
C GLY A 52 14.74 -24.47 9.31
N LYS A 53 15.98 -24.81 9.67
CA LYS A 53 17.01 -25.30 8.72
C LYS A 53 16.51 -26.43 7.78
N GLY A 54 15.85 -27.45 8.32
CA GLY A 54 15.33 -28.56 7.50
C GLY A 54 14.26 -28.12 6.49
N LYS A 55 13.42 -27.14 6.85
CA LYS A 55 12.42 -26.56 5.94
C LYS A 55 13.07 -25.68 4.86
N VAL A 56 14.18 -25.03 5.16
CA VAL A 56 14.97 -24.30 4.15
C VAL A 56 15.57 -25.28 3.15
N GLU A 57 16.17 -26.38 3.62
CA GLU A 57 16.72 -27.41 2.73
C GLU A 57 15.65 -28.02 1.80
N GLU A 58 14.47 -28.31 2.34
CA GLU A 58 13.29 -28.73 1.55
C GLU A 58 12.88 -27.67 0.52
N ALA A 59 12.79 -26.41 0.93
CA ALA A 59 12.43 -25.31 0.05
C ALA A 59 13.43 -25.11 -1.09
N VAL A 60 14.73 -25.24 -0.81
CA VAL A 60 15.79 -25.15 -1.82
C VAL A 60 15.64 -26.26 -2.86
N ALA A 61 15.39 -27.49 -2.42
CA ALA A 61 15.19 -28.61 -3.33
C ALA A 61 13.95 -28.42 -4.23
N LEU A 62 12.83 -27.98 -3.64
CA LEU A 62 11.58 -27.73 -4.39
C LEU A 62 11.73 -26.57 -5.38
N ALA A 63 12.35 -25.46 -4.96
CA ALA A 63 12.59 -24.31 -5.81
C ALA A 63 13.50 -24.66 -7.00
N ALA A 64 14.56 -25.44 -6.77
CA ALA A 64 15.45 -25.91 -7.82
C ALA A 64 14.74 -26.86 -8.80
N ALA A 65 13.94 -27.80 -8.30
CA ALA A 65 13.17 -28.72 -9.13
C ALA A 65 12.10 -27.99 -9.98
N ALA A 66 11.52 -26.92 -9.45
CA ALA A 66 10.54 -26.08 -10.15
C ALA A 66 11.17 -25.07 -11.13
N GLY A 67 12.51 -24.95 -11.17
CA GLY A 67 13.20 -24.01 -12.05
C GLY A 67 13.07 -22.54 -11.62
N ALA A 68 12.93 -22.28 -10.32
CA ALA A 68 12.75 -20.92 -9.80
C ALA A 68 14.03 -20.07 -9.93
N GLU A 69 13.88 -18.86 -10.47
CA GLU A 69 14.94 -17.85 -10.59
C GLU A 69 14.91 -16.85 -9.42
N LEU A 70 13.76 -16.76 -8.74
CA LEU A 70 13.45 -15.82 -7.69
C LEU A 70 12.68 -16.51 -6.57
N ILE A 71 13.06 -16.23 -5.32
CA ILE A 71 12.28 -16.60 -4.15
C ILE A 71 11.47 -15.40 -3.68
N LEU A 72 10.16 -15.57 -3.58
CA LEU A 72 9.25 -14.59 -2.98
C LEU A 72 8.90 -15.06 -1.57
N PHE A 73 9.26 -14.27 -0.57
CA PHE A 73 9.00 -14.58 0.84
C PHE A 73 7.82 -13.73 1.33
N GLY A 74 6.72 -14.36 1.75
CA GLY A 74 5.46 -13.69 2.08
C GLY A 74 5.51 -12.72 3.24
N GLN A 75 6.54 -12.82 4.09
CA GLN A 75 6.69 -12.05 5.31
C GLN A 75 7.87 -11.08 5.18
N SER A 76 7.85 -10.00 5.96
CA SER A 76 8.94 -9.03 6.07
C SER A 76 10.18 -9.66 6.72
N LEU A 77 11.31 -9.64 6.01
CA LEU A 77 12.56 -10.24 6.49
C LEU A 77 13.49 -9.17 7.07
N SER A 78 14.22 -9.47 8.14
CA SER A 78 15.34 -8.63 8.56
C SER A 78 16.50 -8.70 7.55
N PRO A 79 17.41 -7.70 7.51
CA PRO A 79 18.59 -7.76 6.67
C PRO A 79 19.48 -8.99 6.94
N ALA A 80 19.51 -9.49 8.17
CA ALA A 80 20.27 -10.71 8.49
C ALA A 80 19.60 -11.96 7.91
N GLN A 81 18.27 -12.09 8.07
CA GLN A 81 17.50 -13.23 7.56
C GLN A 81 17.56 -13.31 6.03
N GLN A 82 17.35 -12.19 5.34
CA GLN A 82 17.40 -12.17 3.88
C GLN A 82 18.77 -12.64 3.36
N ARG A 83 19.87 -12.16 3.94
CA ARG A 83 21.23 -12.58 3.54
C ARG A 83 21.47 -14.07 3.71
N ASN A 84 21.02 -14.62 4.84
CA ASN A 84 21.18 -16.03 5.13
C ASN A 84 20.38 -16.87 4.14
N LEU A 85 19.13 -16.47 3.85
CA LEU A 85 18.29 -17.13 2.85
C LEU A 85 18.91 -17.04 1.45
N GLU A 86 19.39 -15.87 1.01
CA GLU A 86 20.06 -15.70 -0.29
C GLU A 86 21.29 -16.63 -0.43
N ARG A 87 22.02 -16.87 0.66
CA ARG A 87 23.15 -17.81 0.68
C ARG A 87 22.70 -19.27 0.49
N GLU A 88 21.63 -19.69 1.16
CA GLU A 88 21.11 -21.05 1.07
C GLU A 88 20.46 -21.32 -0.30
N PHE A 89 19.63 -20.39 -0.79
CA PHE A 89 18.93 -20.52 -2.07
C PHE A 89 19.80 -20.23 -3.30
N LYS A 90 20.94 -19.55 -3.13
CA LYS A 90 21.85 -19.13 -4.22
C LYS A 90 21.17 -18.33 -5.34
N CYS A 91 20.05 -17.70 -5.03
CA CYS A 91 19.30 -16.81 -5.91
C CYS A 91 18.74 -15.64 -5.10
N ARG A 92 18.16 -14.66 -5.79
CA ARG A 92 17.62 -13.45 -5.14
C ARG A 92 16.39 -13.83 -4.31
N VAL A 93 16.35 -13.34 -3.07
CA VAL A 93 15.19 -13.45 -2.19
C VAL A 93 14.56 -12.08 -2.06
N VAL A 94 13.27 -11.98 -2.38
CA VAL A 94 12.48 -10.75 -2.30
C VAL A 94 11.40 -10.97 -1.26
N ASP A 95 11.42 -10.15 -0.20
CA ASP A 95 10.40 -10.19 0.85
C ASP A 95 9.15 -9.38 0.46
N ARG A 96 8.11 -9.45 1.29
CA ARG A 96 6.86 -8.70 1.10
C ARG A 96 7.08 -7.21 0.86
N VAL A 97 7.99 -6.58 1.61
CA VAL A 97 8.24 -5.15 1.51
C VAL A 97 8.84 -4.79 0.16
N ALA A 98 9.87 -5.51 -0.27
CA ALA A 98 10.51 -5.29 -1.55
C ALA A 98 9.54 -5.53 -2.72
N LEU A 99 8.72 -6.59 -2.65
CA LEU A 99 7.71 -6.87 -3.67
C LEU A 99 6.71 -5.72 -3.81
N ILE A 100 6.22 -5.18 -2.69
CA ILE A 100 5.28 -4.05 -2.72
C ILE A 100 5.94 -2.80 -3.32
N LEU A 101 7.19 -2.50 -2.95
CA LEU A 101 7.92 -1.36 -3.53
C LEU A 101 8.14 -1.52 -5.05
N ASP A 102 8.40 -2.75 -5.51
CA ASP A 102 8.55 -3.05 -6.94
C ASP A 102 7.21 -2.89 -7.69
N ILE A 103 6.09 -3.33 -7.11
CA ILE A 103 4.76 -3.05 -7.67
C ILE A 103 4.53 -1.55 -7.78
N PHE A 104 4.85 -0.78 -6.73
CA PHE A 104 4.71 0.67 -6.80
C PHE A 104 5.60 1.32 -7.86
N ALA A 105 6.81 0.81 -8.07
CA ALA A 105 7.68 1.31 -9.13
C ALA A 105 7.07 1.11 -10.52
N LEU A 106 6.36 -0.01 -10.73
CA LEU A 106 5.61 -0.27 -11.97
C LEU A 106 4.40 0.64 -12.14
N ARG A 107 3.79 1.11 -11.04
CA ARG A 107 2.56 1.92 -11.05
C ARG A 107 2.80 3.42 -11.01
N ALA A 108 3.94 3.88 -10.51
CA ALA A 108 4.27 5.29 -10.40
C ALA A 108 4.42 5.95 -11.78
N GLN A 109 3.42 6.73 -12.19
CA GLN A 109 3.46 7.47 -13.45
C GLN A 109 3.88 8.92 -13.22
N SER A 110 3.40 9.54 -12.15
CA SER A 110 3.71 10.92 -11.81
C SER A 110 5.18 11.11 -11.40
N HIS A 111 5.70 12.31 -11.60
CA HIS A 111 7.05 12.65 -11.16
C HIS A 111 7.22 12.53 -9.64
N GLU A 112 6.19 12.91 -8.89
CA GLU A 112 6.15 12.81 -7.43
C GLU A 112 6.17 11.34 -6.98
N GLY A 113 5.28 10.51 -7.52
CA GLY A 113 5.21 9.08 -7.22
C GLY A 113 6.52 8.38 -7.52
N LYS A 114 7.18 8.70 -8.65
CA LYS A 114 8.51 8.16 -8.98
C LYS A 114 9.58 8.53 -7.95
N ILE A 115 9.59 9.77 -7.47
CA ILE A 115 10.53 10.22 -6.42
C ILE A 115 10.25 9.48 -5.10
N GLN A 116 8.99 9.34 -4.71
CA GLN A 116 8.61 8.68 -3.47
C GLN A 116 8.99 7.19 -3.48
N VAL A 117 8.70 6.49 -4.57
CA VAL A 117 9.07 5.08 -4.72
C VAL A 117 10.59 4.90 -4.75
N GLU A 118 11.32 5.73 -5.51
CA GLU A 118 12.79 5.67 -5.56
C GLU A 118 13.39 5.90 -4.17
N LEU A 119 12.86 6.89 -3.43
CA LEU A 119 13.28 7.17 -2.06
C LEU A 119 13.05 5.96 -1.14
N ALA A 120 11.87 5.35 -1.21
CA ALA A 120 11.51 4.17 -0.42
C ALA A 120 12.43 2.98 -0.71
N GLN A 121 12.67 2.69 -2.00
CA GLN A 121 13.56 1.63 -2.45
C GLN A 121 14.99 1.87 -1.95
N LEU A 122 15.51 3.09 -2.05
CA LEU A 122 16.86 3.42 -1.56
C LEU A 122 16.97 3.31 -0.03
N GLN A 123 15.96 3.74 0.72
CA GLN A 123 15.92 3.58 2.17
C GLN A 123 15.90 2.11 2.59
N TYR A 124 15.08 1.31 1.91
CA TYR A 124 15.00 -0.14 2.13
C TYR A 124 16.32 -0.84 1.76
N MET A 125 16.92 -0.51 0.62
CA MET A 125 18.22 -1.08 0.20
C MET A 125 19.35 -0.68 1.16
N ARG A 126 19.36 0.56 1.67
CA ARG A 126 20.44 1.08 2.53
C ARG A 126 20.71 0.19 3.76
N SER A 127 19.66 -0.37 4.37
CA SER A 127 19.81 -1.26 5.53
C SER A 127 20.31 -2.67 5.17
N ARG A 128 20.29 -3.03 3.87
CA ARG A 128 20.59 -4.37 3.34
C ARG A 128 21.87 -4.45 2.49
N LEU A 129 22.52 -3.32 2.21
CA LEU A 129 23.79 -3.25 1.46
C LEU A 129 24.93 -4.08 2.04
N SER A 130 24.99 -4.26 3.36
CA SER A 130 26.03 -5.07 4.02
C SER A 130 25.95 -6.58 3.68
N GLY A 131 24.95 -7.00 2.92
CA GLY A 131 24.73 -8.39 2.52
C GLY A 131 25.07 -8.80 1.12
N MET A 132 24.77 -7.92 0.16
CA MET A 132 25.00 -8.23 -1.25
C MET A 132 26.50 -8.40 -1.58
N TRP A 133 27.37 -7.82 -0.74
CA TRP A 133 28.82 -7.74 -0.99
C TRP A 133 29.64 -8.95 -0.50
N THR A 134 29.12 -9.79 0.42
CA THR A 134 29.85 -11.01 0.83
C THR A 134 30.03 -11.98 -0.33
N ASN A 135 29.10 -12.01 -1.30
CA ASN A 135 29.16 -12.88 -2.47
C ASN A 135 30.09 -12.32 -3.58
N LEU A 136 30.18 -10.99 -3.74
CA LEU A 136 31.09 -10.34 -4.70
C LEU A 136 32.56 -10.43 -4.29
N ALA A 137 32.85 -10.26 -3.00
CA ALA A 137 34.22 -10.40 -2.45
C ALA A 137 34.75 -11.84 -2.57
N GLN A 138 33.87 -12.83 -2.58
CA GLN A 138 34.22 -14.23 -2.74
C GLN A 138 34.46 -14.62 -4.21
N GLN A 139 33.76 -14.00 -5.16
CA GLN A 139 33.92 -14.26 -6.60
C GLN A 139 35.12 -13.54 -7.24
N GLN A 140 35.55 -12.39 -6.72
CA GLN A 140 36.69 -11.65 -7.31
C GLN A 140 38.08 -12.13 -6.84
N GLY A 141 38.15 -13.19 -6.02
CA GLY A 141 39.42 -13.68 -5.47
C GLY A 141 39.95 -12.71 -4.42
N GLY A 142 40.18 -13.21 -3.21
CA GLY A 142 40.52 -12.37 -2.07
C GLY A 142 41.73 -11.46 -2.32
N VAL A 143 41.47 -10.19 -2.62
CA VAL A 143 42.46 -9.11 -2.49
C VAL A 143 42.32 -8.56 -1.07
N ILE A 144 42.87 -9.31 -0.11
CA ILE A 144 43.30 -8.75 1.17
C ILE A 144 44.53 -7.90 0.82
N GLY A 145 44.30 -6.66 0.38
CA GLY A 145 45.36 -5.94 -0.31
C GLY A 145 45.07 -4.51 -0.71
N THR A 146 44.49 -3.68 0.16
CA THR A 146 44.65 -2.22 0.05
C THR A 146 44.94 -1.64 1.43
N ARG A 147 46.23 -1.64 1.79
CA ARG A 147 46.81 -0.85 2.88
C ARG A 147 46.92 0.61 2.43
N GLY A 148 46.04 1.49 2.92
CA GLY A 148 46.03 2.95 2.69
C GLY A 148 44.66 3.56 3.02
N PRO A 149 44.54 4.83 3.45
CA PRO A 149 43.51 5.26 4.39
C PRO A 149 42.08 5.22 3.83
N GLY A 150 41.29 4.28 4.33
CA GLY A 150 40.30 4.65 5.35
C GLY A 150 38.83 4.44 5.01
N GLU A 151 38.46 4.15 3.76
CA GLU A 151 37.05 3.94 3.42
C GLU A 151 36.83 2.64 2.65
N THR A 152 36.04 1.74 3.24
CA THR A 152 35.63 0.48 2.60
C THR A 152 34.68 0.76 1.44
N GLN A 153 34.67 -0.11 0.43
CA GLN A 153 33.76 0.04 -0.72
C GLN A 153 32.27 0.04 -0.30
N LEU A 154 31.96 -0.67 0.78
CA LEU A 154 30.66 -0.62 1.46
C LEU A 154 30.30 0.77 2.02
N GLU A 155 31.28 1.49 2.58
CA GLU A 155 31.08 2.85 3.06
C GLU A 155 30.90 3.83 1.90
N LEU A 156 31.63 3.65 0.80
CA LEU A 156 31.43 4.43 -0.43
C LEU A 156 30.01 4.24 -0.99
N ASP A 157 29.52 3.01 -1.10
CA ASP A 157 28.16 2.72 -1.56
C ASP A 157 27.10 3.30 -0.63
N ARG A 158 27.26 3.12 0.69
CA ARG A 158 26.39 3.73 1.70
C ARG A 158 26.38 5.25 1.57
N ARG A 159 27.53 5.87 1.29
CA ARG A 159 27.65 7.31 1.08
C ARG A 159 26.97 7.76 -0.21
N VAL A 160 27.09 6.99 -1.30
CA VAL A 160 26.40 7.28 -2.57
C VAL A 160 24.88 7.21 -2.38
N ILE A 161 24.37 6.14 -1.79
CA ILE A 161 22.94 5.96 -1.51
C ILE A 161 22.45 7.04 -0.53
N GLY A 162 23.22 7.34 0.51
CA GLY A 162 22.90 8.42 1.46
C GLY A 162 22.80 9.79 0.80
N ARG A 163 23.72 10.13 -0.10
CA ARG A 163 23.65 11.37 -0.89
C ARG A 163 22.42 11.41 -1.79
N ARG A 164 22.09 10.30 -2.45
CA ARG A 164 20.90 10.21 -3.31
C ARG A 164 19.61 10.38 -2.51
N ILE A 165 19.49 9.71 -1.37
CA ILE A 165 18.37 9.87 -0.43
C ILE A 165 18.19 11.35 -0.05
N LYS A 166 19.28 12.03 0.32
CA LYS A 166 19.22 13.47 0.68
C LYS A 166 18.67 14.32 -0.46
N ILE A 167 19.17 14.12 -1.69
CA ILE A 167 18.71 14.85 -2.87
C ILE A 167 17.21 14.60 -3.15
N LEU A 168 16.77 13.34 -3.08
CA LEU A 168 15.36 12.98 -3.30
C LEU A 168 14.46 13.58 -2.23
N HIS A 169 14.91 13.59 -0.97
CA HIS A 169 14.18 14.21 0.13
C HIS A 169 14.01 15.73 -0.09
N GLU A 170 15.07 16.44 -0.46
CA GLU A 170 15.01 17.87 -0.79
C GLU A 170 14.07 18.17 -1.98
N ARG A 171 14.01 17.26 -2.97
CA ARG A 171 13.06 17.38 -4.09
C ARG A 171 11.63 17.16 -3.64
N LEU A 172 11.38 16.15 -2.81
CA LEU A 172 10.05 15.85 -2.26
C LEU A 172 9.52 17.04 -1.44
N GLU A 173 10.37 17.68 -0.64
CA GLU A 173 10.01 18.88 0.12
C GLU A 173 9.61 20.07 -0.78
N LYS A 174 10.21 20.21 -1.96
CA LYS A 174 9.78 21.23 -2.93
C LYS A 174 8.40 20.92 -3.50
N VAL A 175 8.13 19.65 -3.83
CA VAL A 175 6.82 19.20 -4.31
C VAL A 175 5.74 19.42 -3.25
N ARG A 176 6.02 19.09 -1.99
CA ARG A 176 5.14 19.36 -0.84
C ARG A 176 4.75 20.84 -0.74
N LYS A 177 5.71 21.75 -0.80
CA LYS A 177 5.45 23.20 -0.78
C LYS A 177 4.56 23.66 -1.94
N GLN A 178 4.73 23.06 -3.13
CA GLN A 178 3.87 23.37 -4.27
C GLN A 178 2.43 22.89 -4.06
N ARG A 179 2.24 21.68 -3.50
CA ARG A 179 0.92 21.17 -3.10
C ARG A 179 0.26 22.05 -2.05
N ASP A 180 0.99 22.49 -1.02
CA ASP A 180 0.45 23.38 0.02
C ASP A 180 -0.10 24.69 -0.56
N ASN A 181 0.56 25.24 -1.58
CA ASN A 181 0.08 26.43 -2.28
C ASN A 181 -1.20 26.15 -3.09
N GLN A 182 -1.26 25.03 -3.83
CA GLN A 182 -2.48 24.62 -4.53
C GLN A 182 -3.63 24.36 -3.55
N ARG A 183 -3.33 23.75 -2.41
CA ARG A 183 -4.26 23.48 -1.31
C ARG A 183 -4.82 24.77 -0.73
N ARG A 184 -3.98 25.75 -0.38
CA ARG A 184 -4.44 27.07 0.11
C ARG A 184 -5.38 27.76 -0.88
N GLN A 185 -5.15 27.61 -2.18
CA GLN A 185 -6.06 28.11 -3.20
C GLN A 185 -7.41 27.36 -3.24
N ARG A 186 -7.43 26.04 -2.97
CA ARG A 186 -8.68 25.26 -2.90
C ARG A 186 -9.52 25.66 -1.69
N ILE A 187 -8.89 25.77 -0.51
CA ILE A 187 -9.57 26.20 0.74
C ILE A 187 -10.19 27.58 0.55
N ARG A 188 -9.44 28.53 -0.04
CA ARG A 188 -9.94 29.89 -0.35
C ARG A 188 -11.13 29.91 -1.31
N ARG A 189 -11.37 28.86 -2.08
CA ARG A 189 -12.48 28.75 -3.03
C ARG A 189 -13.70 28.02 -2.45
N GLY A 190 -13.67 27.59 -1.18
CA GLY A 190 -14.80 26.97 -0.50
C GLY A 190 -15.23 25.62 -1.09
N ALA A 191 -14.33 24.91 -1.76
CA ALA A 191 -14.65 23.59 -2.34
C ALA A 191 -14.65 22.53 -1.24
N PHE A 192 -15.75 21.79 -1.11
CA PHE A 192 -15.87 20.65 -0.19
C PHE A 192 -15.04 19.47 -0.72
N VAL A 193 -14.11 18.95 0.09
CA VAL A 193 -13.14 17.94 -0.32
C VAL A 193 -13.52 16.58 0.26
N VAL A 194 -13.72 15.61 -0.62
CA VAL A 194 -14.05 14.23 -0.27
C VAL A 194 -12.93 13.31 -0.74
N SER A 195 -12.44 12.46 0.14
CA SER A 195 -11.38 11.51 -0.18
C SER A 195 -11.86 10.06 -0.05
N LEU A 196 -11.60 9.26 -1.09
CA LEU A 196 -11.85 7.81 -1.05
C LEU A 196 -10.68 7.13 -0.34
N VAL A 197 -10.96 6.38 0.72
CA VAL A 197 -9.98 5.58 1.46
C VAL A 197 -10.46 4.14 1.55
N GLY A 198 -9.56 3.21 1.81
CA GLY A 198 -9.92 1.80 1.97
C GLY A 198 -8.90 0.84 1.39
N TYR A 199 -9.09 -0.43 1.68
CA TYR A 199 -8.19 -1.50 1.29
C TYR A 199 -7.99 -1.57 -0.24
N THR A 200 -6.87 -2.10 -0.69
CA THR A 200 -6.69 -2.38 -2.13
C THR A 200 -7.80 -3.30 -2.64
N ASN A 201 -8.15 -3.15 -3.91
CA ASN A 201 -9.22 -3.93 -4.56
C ASN A 201 -10.65 -3.80 -3.98
N THR A 202 -10.93 -2.85 -3.08
CA THR A 202 -12.33 -2.57 -2.63
C THR A 202 -13.18 -1.83 -3.67
N GLY A 203 -12.60 -1.46 -4.81
CA GLY A 203 -13.28 -0.74 -5.89
C GLY A 203 -13.29 0.78 -5.74
N LYS A 204 -12.33 1.37 -4.99
CA LYS A 204 -12.17 2.84 -4.89
C LYS A 204 -12.12 3.54 -6.25
N SER A 205 -11.25 3.08 -7.15
CA SER A 205 -11.11 3.69 -8.48
C SER A 205 -12.34 3.45 -9.36
N THR A 206 -13.01 2.31 -9.22
CA THR A 206 -14.29 2.04 -9.88
C THR A 206 -15.37 3.03 -9.39
N LEU A 207 -15.47 3.24 -8.08
CA LEU A 207 -16.39 4.20 -7.47
C LEU A 207 -16.05 5.64 -7.88
N PHE A 208 -14.77 5.99 -7.91
CA PHE A 208 -14.29 7.27 -8.40
C PHE A 208 -14.78 7.54 -9.83
N ASN A 209 -14.60 6.58 -10.74
CA ASN A 209 -15.05 6.68 -12.13
C ASN A 209 -16.57 6.78 -12.23
N ALA A 210 -17.29 5.97 -11.46
CA ALA A 210 -18.75 5.99 -11.43
C ALA A 210 -19.29 7.37 -10.98
N MET A 211 -18.65 7.99 -9.97
CA MET A 211 -19.04 9.29 -9.45
C MET A 211 -18.65 10.47 -10.35
N THR A 212 -17.50 10.37 -11.03
CA THR A 212 -16.89 11.46 -11.81
C THR A 212 -17.14 11.37 -13.31
N ARG A 213 -17.68 10.23 -13.80
CA ARG A 213 -17.70 9.87 -15.23
C ARG A 213 -16.31 9.96 -15.89
N ALA A 214 -15.25 9.73 -15.11
CA ALA A 214 -13.88 9.73 -15.60
C ALA A 214 -13.44 8.32 -16.04
N ASP A 215 -12.46 8.28 -16.94
CA ASP A 215 -11.77 7.06 -17.36
C ASP A 215 -10.48 6.84 -16.54
N ALA A 216 -10.54 6.84 -15.20
CA ALA A 216 -9.38 6.43 -14.40
C ALA A 216 -9.16 4.92 -14.55
N TYR A 217 -7.91 4.47 -14.53
CA TYR A 217 -7.61 3.04 -14.64
C TYR A 217 -8.12 2.28 -13.40
N ALA A 218 -8.98 1.29 -13.62
CA ALA A 218 -9.44 0.36 -12.59
C ALA A 218 -9.17 -1.07 -13.07
N ALA A 219 -8.51 -1.87 -12.23
CA ALA A 219 -8.20 -3.26 -12.52
C ALA A 219 -8.27 -4.09 -11.24
N ASP A 220 -8.56 -5.38 -11.39
CA ASP A 220 -8.56 -6.38 -10.31
C ASP A 220 -7.11 -6.77 -9.94
N GLN A 221 -6.34 -5.76 -9.52
CA GLN A 221 -4.93 -5.84 -9.15
C GLN A 221 -4.70 -4.98 -7.92
N LEU A 222 -3.88 -5.47 -6.98
CA LEU A 222 -3.48 -4.69 -5.81
C LEU A 222 -2.68 -3.46 -6.26
N PHE A 223 -2.90 -2.33 -5.59
CA PHE A 223 -2.30 -1.03 -5.93
C PHE A 223 -2.55 -0.55 -7.37
N ALA A 224 -3.73 -0.84 -7.93
CA ALA A 224 -4.15 -0.30 -9.24
C ALA A 224 -3.98 1.23 -9.34
N THR A 225 -4.12 1.94 -8.21
CA THR A 225 -3.94 3.39 -8.11
C THR A 225 -2.87 3.72 -7.07
N LEU A 226 -1.84 4.43 -7.52
CA LEU A 226 -0.76 4.97 -6.68
C LEU A 226 -0.74 6.50 -6.68
N ASP A 227 -0.96 7.11 -7.84
CA ASP A 227 -1.02 8.57 -7.96
C ASP A 227 -2.42 9.06 -7.56
N THR A 228 -2.48 10.01 -6.63
CA THR A 228 -3.75 10.62 -6.20
C THR A 228 -4.44 11.28 -7.40
N THR A 229 -5.66 10.86 -7.71
CA THR A 229 -6.43 11.44 -8.81
C THR A 229 -7.54 12.30 -8.26
N THR A 230 -7.53 13.59 -8.60
CA THR A 230 -8.55 14.54 -8.13
C THR A 230 -9.42 15.03 -9.29
N ARG A 231 -10.73 15.03 -9.09
CA ARG A 231 -11.72 15.57 -10.04
C ARG A 231 -12.77 16.39 -9.31
N ARG A 232 -13.30 17.40 -10.01
CA ARG A 232 -14.42 18.19 -9.51
C ARG A 232 -15.70 17.58 -10.06
N VAL A 233 -16.66 17.38 -9.19
CA VAL A 233 -18.00 16.89 -9.52
C VAL A 233 -19.03 17.88 -9.00
N TRP A 234 -20.11 18.02 -9.75
CA TRP A 234 -21.29 18.73 -9.27
C TRP A 234 -22.22 17.72 -8.58
N ILE A 235 -22.58 18.00 -7.34
CA ILE A 235 -23.58 17.24 -6.60
C ILE A 235 -24.71 18.21 -6.26
N GLU A 236 -25.93 17.88 -6.67
CA GLU A 236 -27.12 18.67 -6.36
C GLU A 236 -27.22 18.86 -4.83
N ASN A 237 -27.57 20.06 -4.37
CA ASN A 237 -27.60 20.46 -2.95
C ASN A 237 -26.25 20.52 -2.19
N ALA A 238 -25.17 19.94 -2.71
CA ALA A 238 -23.82 20.11 -2.16
C ALA A 238 -22.94 21.07 -2.99
N GLY A 239 -23.32 21.38 -4.22
CA GLY A 239 -22.58 22.25 -5.13
C GLY A 239 -21.32 21.59 -5.69
N GLN A 240 -20.24 22.36 -5.79
CA GLN A 240 -18.96 21.87 -6.31
C GLN A 240 -18.20 21.07 -5.24
N VAL A 241 -18.08 19.77 -5.46
CA VAL A 241 -17.35 18.83 -4.60
C VAL A 241 -16.08 18.38 -5.32
N THR A 242 -14.97 18.33 -4.60
CA THR A 242 -13.70 17.80 -5.09
C THR A 242 -13.53 16.38 -4.57
N LEU A 243 -13.58 15.39 -5.46
CA LEU A 243 -13.35 13.99 -5.13
C LEU A 243 -11.90 13.62 -5.44
N SER A 244 -11.26 12.92 -4.51
CA SER A 244 -9.91 12.38 -4.66
C SER A 244 -9.90 10.87 -4.47
N ASP A 245 -9.30 10.15 -5.42
CA ASP A 245 -8.95 8.73 -5.26
C ASP A 245 -7.54 8.62 -4.66
N THR A 246 -7.38 7.78 -3.64
CA THR A 246 -6.12 7.60 -2.90
C THR A 246 -5.55 6.20 -3.09
N VAL A 247 -4.30 6.03 -2.65
CA VAL A 247 -3.63 4.73 -2.64
C VAL A 247 -4.41 3.75 -1.77
N GLY A 248 -4.63 2.54 -2.26
CA GLY A 248 -5.25 1.49 -1.44
C GLY A 248 -4.33 1.02 -0.33
N PHE A 249 -4.91 0.76 0.84
CA PHE A 249 -4.16 0.18 1.96
C PHE A 249 -3.98 -1.33 1.80
N ILE A 250 -2.95 -1.85 2.45
CA ILE A 250 -2.69 -3.28 2.58
C ILE A 250 -2.41 -3.60 4.05
N ARG A 251 -2.53 -4.86 4.44
CA ARG A 251 -2.16 -5.36 5.78
C ARG A 251 -0.68 -5.14 6.03
N GLU A 252 -0.38 -4.77 7.27
CA GLU A 252 1.00 -4.67 7.77
C GLU A 252 1.90 -3.79 6.89
N LEU A 253 1.42 -2.59 6.53
CA LEU A 253 2.24 -1.60 5.84
C LEU A 253 3.54 -1.35 6.63
N PRO A 254 4.72 -1.66 6.07
CA PRO A 254 5.97 -1.42 6.77
C PRO A 254 6.15 0.06 7.07
N PRO A 255 6.73 0.47 8.22
CA PRO A 255 6.91 1.87 8.57
C PRO A 255 7.67 2.68 7.51
N THR A 256 8.67 2.06 6.86
CA THR A 256 9.42 2.66 5.74
C THR A 256 8.54 3.04 4.57
N LEU A 257 7.46 2.29 4.36
CA LEU A 257 6.52 2.49 3.29
C LEU A 257 5.54 3.61 3.68
N ILE A 258 5.05 3.61 4.92
CA ILE A 258 4.24 4.70 5.46
C ILE A 258 4.97 6.05 5.35
N GLU A 259 6.27 6.11 5.70
CA GLU A 259 7.07 7.34 5.57
C GLU A 259 7.19 7.83 4.12
N ALA A 260 7.45 6.91 3.19
CA ALA A 260 7.63 7.26 1.78
C ALA A 260 6.33 7.73 1.11
N PHE A 261 5.20 7.15 1.50
CA PHE A 261 3.87 7.49 1.00
C PHE A 261 3.12 8.46 1.91
N LYS A 262 3.78 8.97 2.96
CA LYS A 262 3.17 9.91 3.90
C LYS A 262 2.66 11.16 3.18
N ALA A 263 3.42 11.67 2.21
CA ALA A 263 3.01 12.83 1.42
C ALA A 263 1.73 12.57 0.58
N THR A 264 1.58 11.37 0.02
CA THR A 264 0.36 10.97 -0.71
C THR A 264 -0.81 10.71 0.24
N LEU A 265 -0.55 10.17 1.43
CA LEU A 265 -1.56 9.90 2.46
C LEU A 265 -1.99 11.18 3.20
N GLU A 266 -1.10 12.16 3.35
CA GLU A 266 -1.34 13.48 3.96
C GLU A 266 -2.45 14.25 3.23
N GLU A 267 -2.72 13.98 1.95
CA GLU A 267 -3.89 14.55 1.26
C GLU A 267 -5.22 14.18 1.96
N THR A 268 -5.27 12.99 2.56
CA THR A 268 -6.43 12.50 3.34
C THR A 268 -6.69 13.36 4.57
N LEU A 269 -5.65 13.95 5.18
CA LEU A 269 -5.79 14.84 6.35
C LEU A 269 -6.54 16.13 6.04
N TYR A 270 -6.69 16.45 4.76
CA TYR A 270 -7.28 17.69 4.29
C TYR A 270 -8.64 17.48 3.67
N ALA A 271 -9.18 16.26 3.75
CA ALA A 271 -10.55 16.00 3.40
C ALA A 271 -11.48 16.56 4.48
N ASP A 272 -12.60 17.11 4.05
CA ASP A 272 -13.72 17.45 4.95
C ASP A 272 -14.52 16.18 5.28
N LEU A 273 -14.44 15.16 4.40
CA LEU A 273 -15.13 13.88 4.51
C LEU A 273 -14.30 12.74 3.92
N LEU A 274 -14.21 11.64 4.67
CA LEU A 274 -13.66 10.37 4.18
C LEU A 274 -14.78 9.42 3.78
N LEU A 275 -14.65 8.83 2.59
CA LEU A 275 -15.48 7.70 2.16
C LEU A 275 -14.63 6.45 2.26
N HIS A 276 -14.84 5.66 3.31
CA HIS A 276 -14.13 4.42 3.52
C HIS A 276 -14.79 3.30 2.72
N VAL A 277 -14.26 3.00 1.55
CA VAL A 277 -14.76 1.96 0.64
C VAL A 277 -14.33 0.57 1.12
N ILE A 278 -15.31 -0.30 1.32
CA ILE A 278 -15.20 -1.65 1.86
C ILE A 278 -15.76 -2.62 0.83
N ASP A 279 -15.10 -3.76 0.65
CA ASP A 279 -15.65 -4.86 -0.14
C ASP A 279 -16.65 -5.67 0.71
N SER A 280 -17.94 -5.57 0.38
CA SER A 280 -19.01 -6.22 1.15
C SER A 280 -18.97 -7.75 1.05
N SER A 281 -18.40 -8.27 -0.04
CA SER A 281 -18.28 -9.71 -0.31
C SER A 281 -17.13 -10.36 0.44
N ASN A 282 -16.18 -9.55 0.93
CA ASN A 282 -14.99 -10.06 1.58
C ASN A 282 -15.33 -10.52 3.02
N PRO A 283 -15.07 -11.80 3.38
CA PRO A 283 -15.33 -12.30 4.73
C PRO A 283 -14.48 -11.59 5.81
N GLN A 284 -13.34 -11.00 5.44
CA GLN A 284 -12.41 -10.32 6.33
C GLN A 284 -12.57 -8.80 6.36
N LYS A 285 -13.72 -8.29 5.91
CA LYS A 285 -13.98 -6.84 5.87
C LYS A 285 -13.75 -6.13 7.21
N GLU A 286 -14.09 -6.76 8.33
CA GLU A 286 -13.91 -6.17 9.67
C GLU A 286 -12.42 -5.95 10.00
N GLU A 287 -11.58 -6.93 9.67
CA GLU A 287 -10.13 -6.84 9.82
C GLU A 287 -9.55 -5.75 8.90
N GLN A 288 -10.01 -5.67 7.65
CA GLN A 288 -9.57 -4.63 6.72
C GLN A 288 -9.99 -3.22 7.19
N ILE A 289 -11.18 -3.07 7.75
CA ILE A 289 -11.65 -1.80 8.35
C ILE A 289 -10.73 -1.43 9.53
N PHE A 290 -10.40 -2.39 10.39
CA PHE A 290 -9.49 -2.18 11.52
C PHE A 290 -8.11 -1.70 11.06
N GLU A 291 -7.51 -2.37 10.07
CA GLU A 291 -6.20 -2.01 9.54
C GLU A 291 -6.20 -0.62 8.89
N VAL A 292 -7.23 -0.27 8.11
CA VAL A 292 -7.36 1.07 7.53
C VAL A 292 -7.49 2.12 8.63
N ASN A 293 -8.32 1.88 9.66
CA ASN A 293 -8.49 2.81 10.78
C ASN A 293 -7.19 3.02 11.56
N LYS A 294 -6.39 1.97 11.76
CA LYS A 294 -5.07 2.08 12.38
C LYS A 294 -4.15 3.00 11.58
N VAL A 295 -4.09 2.85 10.26
CA VAL A 295 -3.28 3.73 9.41
C VAL A 295 -3.81 5.16 9.42
N LEU A 296 -5.14 5.35 9.38
CA LEU A 296 -5.76 6.67 9.52
C LEU A 296 -5.37 7.34 10.85
N GLN A 297 -5.29 6.58 11.93
CA GLN A 297 -4.82 7.08 13.23
C GLN A 297 -3.32 7.46 13.21
N GLU A 298 -2.48 6.63 12.59
CA GLU A 298 -1.03 6.89 12.48
C GLU A 298 -0.72 8.15 11.66
N ILE A 299 -1.50 8.44 10.62
CA ILE A 299 -1.34 9.67 9.83
C ILE A 299 -2.01 10.89 10.49
N GLY A 300 -2.87 10.69 11.49
CA GLY A 300 -3.58 11.75 12.22
C GLY A 300 -4.96 12.13 11.66
N ALA A 301 -5.56 11.30 10.80
CA ALA A 301 -6.83 11.55 10.11
C ALA A 301 -8.08 11.07 10.87
N GLN A 302 -7.93 10.50 12.07
CA GLN A 302 -9.04 9.90 12.83
C GLN A 302 -10.15 10.88 13.27
N HIS A 303 -9.91 12.19 13.18
CA HIS A 303 -10.85 13.22 13.56
C HIS A 303 -11.79 13.63 12.40
N ILE A 304 -11.50 13.17 11.17
CA ILE A 304 -12.26 13.54 9.99
C ILE A 304 -13.54 12.68 9.92
N PRO A 305 -14.71 13.29 9.68
CA PRO A 305 -15.95 12.55 9.48
C PRO A 305 -15.77 11.46 8.41
N THR A 306 -16.22 10.24 8.71
CA THR A 306 -16.03 9.08 7.85
C THR A 306 -17.35 8.35 7.63
N ILE A 307 -17.66 8.04 6.37
CA ILE A 307 -18.79 7.20 5.97
C ILE A 307 -18.26 5.87 5.47
N LEU A 308 -18.78 4.77 6.00
CA LEU A 308 -18.43 3.43 5.53
C LEU A 308 -19.24 3.12 4.26
N VAL A 309 -18.54 2.91 3.14
CA VAL A 309 -19.15 2.62 1.84
C VAL A 309 -18.96 1.13 1.53
N TYR A 310 -19.99 0.35 1.79
CA TYR A 310 -20.09 -1.06 1.46
C TYR A 310 -20.33 -1.23 -0.05
N ASN A 311 -19.25 -1.44 -0.78
CA ASN A 311 -19.23 -1.62 -2.23
C ASN A 311 -19.38 -3.11 -2.59
N LYS A 312 -19.60 -3.40 -3.88
CA LYS A 312 -19.77 -4.74 -4.46
C LYS A 312 -21.00 -5.48 -3.92
N THR A 313 -22.10 -4.76 -3.67
CA THR A 313 -23.34 -5.38 -3.19
C THR A 313 -23.99 -6.33 -4.21
N ASP A 314 -23.64 -6.20 -5.49
CA ASP A 314 -23.98 -7.13 -6.57
C ASP A 314 -23.50 -8.56 -6.29
N LEU A 315 -22.39 -8.72 -5.55
CA LEU A 315 -21.84 -10.04 -5.19
C LEU A 315 -22.51 -10.65 -3.95
N THR A 316 -23.15 -9.82 -3.11
CA THR A 316 -23.77 -10.27 -1.85
C THR A 316 -25.30 -10.30 -1.91
N GLY A 317 -25.90 -9.78 -2.98
CA GLY A 317 -27.35 -9.63 -3.11
C GLY A 317 -27.95 -8.62 -2.15
N GLN A 318 -27.15 -7.72 -1.57
CA GLN A 318 -27.64 -6.66 -0.69
C GLN A 318 -28.23 -5.51 -1.51
N GLU A 319 -29.42 -5.07 -1.13
CA GLU A 319 -30.04 -3.90 -1.75
C GLU A 319 -29.29 -2.61 -1.39
N PRO A 320 -29.10 -1.69 -2.36
CA PRO A 320 -28.51 -0.39 -2.08
C PRO A 320 -29.34 0.41 -1.09
N ARG A 321 -28.69 1.03 -0.12
CA ARG A 321 -29.34 1.83 0.92
C ARG A 321 -28.38 2.76 1.64
N LEU A 322 -28.95 3.75 2.32
CA LEU A 322 -28.28 4.64 3.25
C LEU A 322 -28.70 4.29 4.68
N GLU A 323 -27.75 4.18 5.60
CA GLU A 323 -27.99 3.97 7.02
C GLU A 323 -27.47 5.15 7.85
N VAL A 324 -28.33 5.66 8.74
CA VAL A 324 -27.99 6.67 9.74
C VAL A 324 -27.79 6.02 11.11
N ASN A 325 -26.89 6.58 11.91
CA ASN A 325 -26.69 6.14 13.29
C ASN A 325 -27.73 6.78 14.24
N GLU A 326 -27.66 6.42 15.52
CA GLU A 326 -28.55 6.94 16.57
C GLU A 326 -28.49 8.47 16.73
N SER A 327 -27.36 9.10 16.38
CA SER A 327 -27.21 10.56 16.39
C SER A 327 -27.75 11.23 15.12
N GLY A 328 -28.36 10.48 14.20
CA GLY A 328 -28.90 10.98 12.94
C GLY A 328 -27.85 11.29 11.87
N HIS A 329 -26.60 10.86 12.06
CA HIS A 329 -25.52 11.06 11.11
C HIS A 329 -25.44 9.85 10.17
N VAL A 330 -25.12 10.09 8.90
CA VAL A 330 -24.89 9.01 7.94
C VAL A 330 -23.68 8.20 8.39
N SER A 331 -23.88 6.89 8.56
CA SER A 331 -22.83 5.98 9.02
C SER A 331 -22.39 5.01 7.94
N ARG A 332 -23.34 4.51 7.14
CA ARG A 332 -23.06 3.51 6.10
C ARG A 332 -23.86 3.77 4.83
N VAL A 333 -23.25 3.42 3.70
CA VAL A 333 -23.90 3.40 2.38
C VAL A 333 -23.57 2.08 1.72
N PHE A 334 -24.58 1.40 1.19
CA PHE A 334 -24.46 0.15 0.44
C PHE A 334 -24.68 0.44 -1.04
N LEU A 335 -23.74 0.03 -1.89
CA LEU A 335 -23.80 0.30 -3.33
C LEU A 335 -23.01 -0.73 -4.16
N SER A 336 -23.24 -0.72 -5.48
CA SER A 336 -22.40 -1.39 -6.46
C SER A 336 -21.83 -0.37 -7.43
N ALA A 337 -20.52 -0.11 -7.33
CA ALA A 337 -19.83 0.83 -8.20
C ALA A 337 -19.74 0.34 -9.66
N SER A 338 -19.65 -0.98 -9.87
CA SER A 338 -19.61 -1.60 -11.21
C SER A 338 -20.95 -1.46 -11.93
N GLU A 339 -22.05 -1.78 -11.25
CA GLU A 339 -23.41 -1.67 -11.79
C GLU A 339 -23.96 -0.24 -11.73
N ARG A 340 -23.22 0.69 -11.11
CA ARG A 340 -23.64 2.08 -10.84
C ARG A 340 -24.96 2.18 -10.08
N SER A 341 -25.23 1.19 -9.23
CA SER A 341 -26.42 1.10 -8.38
C SER A 341 -26.13 1.64 -6.99
N GLY A 342 -27.01 2.47 -6.41
CA GLY A 342 -26.83 3.05 -5.08
C GLY A 342 -25.96 4.32 -5.02
N LEU A 343 -25.57 4.88 -6.17
CA LEU A 343 -24.76 6.11 -6.22
C LEU A 343 -25.53 7.34 -5.75
N GLU A 344 -26.85 7.33 -5.92
CA GLU A 344 -27.79 8.32 -5.42
C GLU A 344 -27.73 8.42 -3.89
N PHE A 345 -27.72 7.29 -3.19
CA PHE A 345 -27.57 7.24 -1.74
C PHE A 345 -26.21 7.79 -1.29
N LEU A 346 -25.14 7.52 -2.04
CA LEU A 346 -23.83 8.10 -1.74
C LEU A 346 -23.81 9.63 -1.94
N ARG A 347 -24.48 10.13 -2.99
CA ARG A 347 -24.61 11.57 -3.22
C ARG A 347 -25.41 12.25 -2.11
N GLU A 348 -26.53 11.65 -1.72
CA GLU A 348 -27.36 12.10 -0.61
C GLU A 348 -26.55 12.12 0.70
N ALA A 349 -25.79 11.06 0.97
CA ALA A 349 -24.92 10.97 2.13
C ALA A 349 -23.91 12.13 2.22
N ILE A 350 -23.26 12.47 1.10
CA ILE A 350 -22.31 13.59 1.01
C ILE A 350 -23.03 14.92 1.29
N VAL A 351 -24.24 15.11 0.77
CA VAL A 351 -25.05 16.32 0.99
C VAL A 351 -25.39 16.48 2.48
N LEU A 352 -25.93 15.42 3.09
CA LEU A 352 -26.33 15.43 4.51
C LEU A 352 -25.14 15.74 5.42
N THR A 353 -23.99 15.09 5.19
CA THR A 353 -22.79 15.33 5.99
C THR A 353 -22.26 16.75 5.80
N LYS A 354 -22.24 17.27 4.57
CA LYS A 354 -21.81 18.66 4.32
C LYS A 354 -22.69 19.66 5.08
N GLN A 355 -24.01 19.56 4.96
CA GLN A 355 -24.95 20.45 5.65
C GLN A 355 -24.78 20.40 7.16
N GLN A 356 -24.50 19.21 7.70
CA GLN A 356 -24.26 19.02 9.11
C GLN A 356 -22.97 19.70 9.59
N LEU A 357 -21.89 19.60 8.80
CA LEU A 357 -20.63 20.27 9.10
C LEU A 357 -20.79 21.79 9.08
N GLU A 358 -21.53 22.33 8.10
CA GLU A 358 -21.84 23.76 8.01
C GLU A 358 -22.61 24.25 9.27
N LYS A 359 -23.64 23.52 9.70
CA LYS A 359 -24.39 23.83 10.94
C LYS A 359 -23.52 23.80 12.21
N THR A 360 -22.53 22.92 12.25
CA THR A 360 -21.63 22.79 13.41
C THR A 360 -20.62 23.93 13.47
N ILE A 361 -20.26 24.51 12.32
CA ILE A 361 -19.38 25.68 12.22
C ILE A 361 -20.15 26.94 12.60
N ASP A 362 -21.39 27.11 12.13
CA ASP A 362 -22.22 28.29 12.45
C ASP A 362 -22.66 28.36 13.92
N ALA A 363 -22.60 27.24 14.65
CA ALA A 363 -22.93 27.15 16.07
C ALA A 363 -21.77 27.45 17.02
N LYS A 364 -20.54 27.65 16.51
CA LYS A 364 -19.34 28.02 17.26
C LYS A 364 -18.94 29.46 16.98
#